data_AF-A0A061S720-F1
#
_entry.id   AF-A0A061S720-F1
#
_cell.length_a   1.000
_cell.length_b   1.000
_cell.length_c   1.000
_cell.angle_alpha   90.00
_cell.angle_beta   90.00
_cell.angle_gamma   90.00
#
_symmetry.space_group_name_H-M   'P 1'
#
loop_
_entity.id
_entity.type
_entity.pdbx_description
1 polymer ?
#
loop_
_entity_poly.entity_id
_entity_poly.type
_entity_poly.pdbx_seq_one_letter_code
_entity_poly.pdbx_strand_id
1 'polypeptide(L)'
;KQIPGLIVMEVVDKGWSGEHSDPASRFAPLQQLCDSFCRVVVAFNARTSPVGFEVEGSGQLQLHHLQAGSCDDALKDVEIDGDQLKVPALTAVVFVENR
;
A
#
# COMPACT_ATOMS: atom_id res chain seq x y z
N LYS A 1 -10.32 -5.18 -11.23
CA LYS A 1 -10.34 -4.56 -12.59
C LYS A 1 -9.12 -3.65 -12.71
N GLN A 2 -8.43 -3.63 -13.84
CA GLN A 2 -7.27 -2.74 -14.02
C GLN A 2 -7.73 -1.30 -14.24
N ILE A 3 -7.04 -0.33 -13.64
CA ILE A 3 -7.24 1.10 -13.88
C ILE A 3 -6.04 1.61 -14.69
N PRO A 4 -6.21 2.04 -15.96
CA PRO A 4 -5.10 2.55 -16.76
C PRO A 4 -4.37 3.72 -16.08
N GLY A 5 -3.03 3.66 -16.07
CA GLY A 5 -2.20 4.67 -15.43
C GLY A 5 -2.05 4.54 -13.91
N LEU A 6 -2.64 3.52 -13.29
CA LEU A 6 -2.40 3.15 -11.90
C LEU A 6 -1.66 1.80 -11.85
N ILE A 7 -0.52 1.77 -11.16
CA ILE A 7 0.17 0.54 -10.77
C ILE A 7 0.10 0.44 -9.25
N VAL A 8 -0.36 -0.70 -8.75
CA VAL A 8 -0.35 -1.03 -7.31
C VAL A 8 0.56 -2.23 -7.12
N MET A 9 1.54 -2.09 -6.25
CA MET A 9 2.46 -3.15 -5.84
C MET A 9 2.26 -3.39 -4.35
N GLU A 10 2.11 -4.66 -3.99
CA GLU A 10 1.94 -5.09 -2.61
C GLU A 10 3.11 -5.99 -2.21
N VAL A 11 3.71 -5.67 -1.07
CA VAL A 11 4.81 -6.43 -0.46
C VAL A 11 4.35 -6.86 0.92
N VAL A 12 4.19 -8.16 1.10
CA VAL A 12 3.77 -8.79 2.35
C VAL A 12 4.99 -9.39 3.04
N ASP A 13 5.10 -9.14 4.33
CA ASP A 13 6.04 -9.82 5.22
C ASP A 13 5.27 -10.71 6.20
N LYS A 14 5.99 -11.61 6.89
CA LYS A 14 5.41 -12.51 7.88
C LYS A 14 4.58 -11.75 8.91
N GLY A 15 3.38 -12.25 9.21
CA GLY A 15 2.52 -11.72 10.29
C GLY A 15 1.37 -10.83 9.83
N TRP A 16 1.19 -10.63 8.53
CA TRP A 16 -0.03 -10.00 8.00
C TRP A 16 -1.22 -10.97 8.07
N SER A 17 -2.38 -10.52 8.54
CA SER A 17 -3.56 -11.39 8.72
C SER A 17 -4.17 -11.89 7.41
N GLY A 18 -3.91 -11.19 6.29
CA GLY A 18 -4.29 -11.61 4.94
C GLY A 18 -3.30 -12.59 4.30
N GLU A 19 -2.29 -13.05 5.04
CA GLU A 19 -1.34 -14.05 4.55
C GLU A 19 -2.06 -15.36 4.22
N HIS A 20 -2.28 -15.60 2.94
CA HIS A 20 -2.69 -16.91 2.46
C HIS A 20 -1.46 -17.82 2.47
N SER A 21 -1.37 -18.68 3.49
CA SER A 21 -0.45 -19.81 3.45
C SER A 21 -0.88 -20.72 2.30
N ASP A 22 -0.26 -20.61 1.13
CA ASP A 22 -0.38 -21.61 0.08
C ASP A 22 0.44 -22.84 0.51
N PRO A 23 -0.20 -23.95 0.92
CA PRO A 23 0.52 -25.15 1.34
C PRO A 23 1.30 -25.81 0.19
N ALA A 24 1.02 -25.44 -1.07
CA ALA A 24 1.77 -25.86 -2.25
C ALA A 24 2.88 -24.87 -2.64
N SER A 25 3.06 -23.79 -1.88
CA SER A 25 4.13 -22.83 -2.13
C SER A 25 5.49 -23.52 -1.96
N ARG A 26 6.24 -23.54 -3.06
CA ARG A 26 7.65 -23.95 -3.12
C ARG A 26 8.59 -22.92 -2.49
N PHE A 27 8.06 -21.77 -2.06
CA PHE A 27 8.82 -20.80 -1.28
C PHE A 27 8.78 -21.21 0.19
N ALA A 28 9.94 -21.13 0.86
CA ALA A 28 10.03 -21.37 2.30
C ALA A 28 9.00 -20.52 3.06
N PRO A 29 8.49 -20.96 4.23
CA PRO A 29 7.58 -20.16 5.04
C PRO A 29 8.14 -18.75 5.23
N LEU A 30 7.28 -17.73 5.07
CA LEU A 30 7.70 -16.33 5.15
C LEU A 30 8.48 -16.12 6.46
N GLN A 31 9.74 -15.73 6.32
CA GLN A 31 10.56 -15.26 7.44
C GLN A 31 10.27 -13.78 7.62
N GLN A 32 10.23 -13.32 8.87
CA GLN A 32 10.12 -11.89 9.14
C GLN A 32 11.38 -11.19 8.62
N LEU A 33 11.20 -10.26 7.69
CA LEU A 33 12.27 -9.47 7.07
C LEU A 33 12.36 -8.04 7.61
N CYS A 34 11.27 -7.52 8.18
CA CYS A 34 11.16 -6.16 8.69
C CYS A 34 10.63 -6.19 10.13
N ASP A 35 11.07 -5.29 11.00
CA ASP A 35 10.57 -5.22 12.38
C ASP A 35 9.44 -4.19 12.56
N SER A 36 9.19 -3.36 11.55
CA SER A 36 8.26 -2.22 11.66
C SER A 36 6.94 -2.46 10.93
N PHE A 37 6.98 -3.06 9.74
CA PHE A 37 5.81 -3.18 8.87
C PHE A 37 5.61 -4.62 8.44
N CYS A 38 4.40 -5.17 8.60
CA CYS A 38 4.02 -6.48 8.06
C CYS A 38 3.53 -6.41 6.61
N ARG A 39 3.23 -5.20 6.11
CA ARG A 39 2.74 -4.99 4.75
C ARG A 39 3.09 -3.59 4.24
N VAL A 40 3.43 -3.51 2.96
CA VAL A 40 3.67 -2.25 2.25
C VAL A 40 2.89 -2.28 0.93
N VAL A 41 2.13 -1.22 0.67
CA VAL A 41 1.41 -1.01 -0.59
C VAL A 41 1.94 0.24 -1.26
N VAL A 42 2.50 0.10 -2.46
CA VAL A 42 3.01 1.20 -3.27
C VAL A 42 2.08 1.43 -4.44
N ALA A 43 1.57 2.65 -4.56
CA ALA A 43 0.69 3.06 -5.64
C ALA A 43 1.33 4.16 -6.48
N PHE A 44 1.50 3.91 -7.77
CA PHE A 44 1.99 4.87 -8.75
C PHE A 44 0.81 5.35 -9.60
N ASN A 45 0.38 6.60 -9.40
CA ASN A 45 -0.63 7.23 -10.23
C ASN A 45 0.02 8.12 -11.28
N ALA A 46 0.15 7.61 -12.50
CA ALA A 46 0.66 8.35 -13.66
C ALA A 46 -0.42 9.20 -14.35
N ARG A 47 -1.65 9.24 -13.81
CA ARG A 47 -2.76 10.02 -14.38
C ARG A 47 -2.64 11.48 -13.94
N THR A 48 -3.19 12.38 -14.75
CA THR A 48 -3.33 13.81 -14.43
C THR A 48 -4.51 14.11 -13.50
N SER A 49 -5.16 13.08 -12.95
CA SER A 49 -6.27 13.19 -12.01
C SER A 49 -6.08 12.22 -10.84
N PRO A 50 -6.63 12.52 -9.65
CA PRO A 50 -6.63 11.59 -8.53
C PRO A 50 -7.32 10.27 -8.89
N VAL A 51 -6.92 9.19 -8.21
CA VAL A 51 -7.49 7.87 -8.41
C VAL A 51 -7.78 7.19 -7.07
N GLY A 52 -9.01 6.71 -6.93
CA GLY A 52 -9.42 5.83 -5.83
C GLY A 52 -9.26 4.37 -6.23
N PHE A 53 -8.78 3.53 -5.32
CA PHE A 53 -8.72 2.08 -5.46
C PHE A 53 -8.84 1.39 -4.11
N GLU A 54 -9.08 0.09 -4.13
CA GLU A 54 -9.24 -0.73 -2.92
C GLU A 54 -8.20 -1.84 -2.95
N VAL A 55 -7.68 -2.17 -1.77
CA VAL A 55 -6.91 -3.40 -1.51
C VAL A 55 -7.48 -4.04 -0.25
N GLU A 56 -7.42 -5.36 -0.14
CA GLU A 56 -7.93 -6.09 1.01
C GLU A 56 -7.31 -5.55 2.31
N GLY A 57 -8.10 -5.27 3.34
CA GLY A 57 -7.60 -4.78 4.63
C GLY A 57 -6.98 -3.38 4.57
N SER A 58 -7.35 -2.54 3.59
CA SER A 58 -6.83 -1.18 3.46
C SER A 58 -7.15 -0.27 4.64
N GLY A 59 -8.18 -0.58 5.44
CA GLY A 59 -8.47 0.14 6.67
C GLY A 59 -7.39 0.06 7.76
N GLN A 60 -6.42 -0.86 7.65
CA GLN A 60 -5.25 -0.95 8.54
C GLN A 60 -4.03 -0.18 8.01
N LEU A 61 -4.10 0.32 6.78
CA LEU A 61 -3.01 1.03 6.16
C LEU A 61 -2.96 2.48 6.63
N GLN A 62 -1.74 3.01 6.69
CA GLN A 62 -1.48 4.42 6.91
C GLN A 62 -0.44 4.92 5.91
N LEU A 63 -0.40 6.24 5.68
CA LEU A 63 0.66 6.84 4.88
C LEU A 63 2.03 6.61 5.57
N HIS A 64 3.04 6.20 4.81
CA HIS A 64 4.38 6.00 5.34
C HIS A 64 4.91 7.28 6.01
N HIS A 65 5.52 7.16 7.19
CA HIS A 65 5.92 8.31 8.02
C HIS A 65 6.83 9.34 7.30
N LEU A 66 7.73 8.88 6.42
CA LEU A 66 8.55 9.77 5.59
C LEU A 66 7.70 10.62 4.62
N GLN A 67 6.62 10.07 4.08
CA GLN A 67 5.72 10.81 3.20
C GLN A 67 4.76 11.69 4.00
N ALA A 68 4.33 11.24 5.18
CA ALA A 68 3.56 12.08 6.10
C ALA A 68 4.34 13.32 6.58
N GLY A 69 5.67 13.20 6.73
CA GLY A 69 6.58 14.29 7.06
C GLY A 69 7.17 15.04 5.86
N SER A 70 6.71 14.75 4.63
CA SER A 70 7.23 15.37 3.41
C SER A 70 6.78 16.82 3.26
N CYS A 71 7.60 17.63 2.58
CA CYS A 71 7.24 18.98 2.15
C CYS A 71 6.50 19.02 0.80
N ASP A 72 6.29 17.86 0.15
CA ASP A 72 5.51 17.76 -1.08
C ASP A 72 4.02 17.94 -0.80
N ASP A 73 3.44 19.02 -1.33
CA ASP A 73 2.05 19.39 -1.12
C ASP A 73 1.07 18.35 -1.68
N ALA A 74 1.43 17.62 -2.73
CA ALA A 74 0.55 16.61 -3.31
C ALA A 74 0.20 15.52 -2.29
N LEU A 75 1.13 15.16 -1.40
CA LEU A 75 0.92 14.10 -0.39
C LEU A 75 -0.11 14.47 0.67
N LYS A 76 -0.48 15.75 0.81
CA LYS A 76 -1.55 16.20 1.72
C LYS A 76 -2.94 15.79 1.23
N ASP A 77 -3.09 15.52 -0.06
CA ASP A 77 -4.35 15.12 -0.69
C ASP A 77 -4.52 13.59 -0.77
N VAL A 78 -3.64 12.83 -0.11
CA VAL A 78 -3.81 11.38 0.07
C VAL A 78 -4.93 11.14 1.07
N GLU A 79 -5.92 10.33 0.70
CA GLU A 79 -7.04 9.96 1.57
C GLU A 79 -7.05 8.44 1.79
N ILE A 80 -7.35 8.04 3.03
CA ILE A 80 -7.60 6.66 3.44
C ILE A 80 -8.97 6.69 4.12
N ASP A 81 -10.00 6.19 3.45
CA ASP A 81 -11.37 6.17 3.95
C ASP A 81 -11.92 4.74 3.94
N GLY A 82 -11.89 4.10 5.10
CA GLY A 82 -12.22 2.68 5.24
C GLY A 82 -11.35 1.83 4.32
N ASP A 83 -11.98 1.17 3.34
CA ASP A 83 -11.28 0.33 2.37
C ASP A 83 -10.86 1.06 1.08
N GLN A 84 -11.11 2.37 1.00
CA GLN A 84 -10.79 3.16 -0.17
C GLN A 84 -9.53 4.01 0.04
N LEU A 85 -8.53 3.75 -0.80
CA LEU A 85 -7.30 4.55 -0.88
C LEU A 85 -7.40 5.51 -2.06
N LYS A 86 -7.05 6.78 -1.84
CA LYS A 86 -7.01 7.79 -2.90
C LYS A 86 -5.61 8.35 -3.05
N VAL A 87 -5.11 8.30 -4.28
CA VAL A 87 -3.78 8.79 -4.64
C VAL A 87 -3.90 10.01 -5.56
N PRO A 88 -3.24 11.14 -5.24
CA PRO A 88 -3.20 12.34 -6.06
C PRO A 88 -2.67 12.09 -7.47
N ALA A 89 -2.94 13.01 -8.39
CA ALA A 89 -2.40 12.97 -9.74
C ALA A 89 -0.86 12.96 -9.73
N LEU A 90 -0.25 12.24 -10.68
CA LEU A 90 1.21 12.26 -10.92
C LEU A 90 2.07 11.96 -9.68
N THR A 91 1.58 11.13 -8.77
CA THR A 91 2.19 10.90 -7.45
C THR A 91 2.45 9.41 -7.21
N ALA A 92 3.53 9.10 -6.49
CA ALA A 92 3.78 7.80 -5.91
C ALA A 92 3.51 7.85 -4.40
N VAL A 93 2.67 6.95 -3.90
CA VAL A 93 2.29 6.90 -2.48
C VAL A 93 2.62 5.53 -1.93
N VAL A 94 3.20 5.53 -0.73
CA VAL A 94 3.57 4.35 0.03
C VAL A 94 2.68 4.29 1.26
N PHE A 95 1.84 3.28 1.31
CA PHE A 95 1.04 2.92 2.47
C PHE A 95 1.69 1.77 3.20
N VAL A 96 1.58 1.74 4.53
CA VAL A 96 2.14 0.70 5.38
C VAL A 96 1.14 0.22 6.42
N GLU A 97 1.20 -1.06 6.73
CA GLU A 97 0.56 -1.67 7.89
C GLU A 97 1.64 -1.90 8.95
N ASN A 98 1.46 -1.31 10.12
CA ASN A 98 2.37 -1.58 11.24
C ASN A 98 2.14 -3.00 11.75
N ARG A 99 3.18 -3.55 12.39
CA ARG A 99 3.04 -4.79 13.16
C ARG A 99 2.30 -4.57 14.48
#